data_AF-Q5V171-F1
#
_entry.id   AF-Q5V171-F1
#
_cell.length_a   1.000
_cell.length_b   1.000
_cell.length_c   1.000
_cell.angle_alpha   90.00
_cell.angle_beta   90.00
_cell.angle_gamma   90.00
#
_symmetry.space_group_name_H-M   'P 1'
#
loop_
_entity.id
_entity.type
_entity.pdbx_description
1 polymer ?
#
loop_
_entity_poly.entity_id
_entity_poly.type
_entity_poly.pdbx_seq_one_letter_code
_entity_poly.pdbx_strand_id
1 'polypeptide(L)'
;MREWLFGSSTAPECRCETAIEGGRLVMTAGECPGGGDLAASADCRATVIGSLSSASVDTVVTEQAGQEQMYSDRAAAVLTAAGRFATRVASLDDRLANRARRDPVAAASEAIGRSGPVADLAAETGLAVATEGFDTSEQALTAYTGPTISDARVGAAPPADATLRDQQTLPTEAVVRRYNTGGDQLSMYHIEPREQRFDADTMETLVRAYERVATAAADGGCHPYSAANAVADDGSTATVVGAVLEKHTGGLGILEDIFADQRVSDVFATAPVSDTRLRVRCDGETMRTNIRLTPSGANTLASTFRRSSGRAFS
;
A
#
# COMPACT_ATOMS: atom_id res chain seq x y z
N MET A 1 -20.16 -49.05 -14.87
CA MET A 1 -21.06 -48.00 -14.33
C MET A 1 -20.76 -47.80 -12.86
N ARG A 2 -19.98 -46.76 -12.55
CA ARG A 2 -20.01 -45.91 -11.33
C ARG A 2 -18.65 -45.22 -11.15
N GLU A 3 -18.52 -44.11 -11.87
CA GLU A 3 -17.66 -42.98 -11.53
C GLU A 3 -18.06 -42.41 -10.16
N TRP A 4 -17.08 -42.14 -9.30
CA TRP A 4 -17.22 -41.18 -8.19
C TRP A 4 -15.97 -40.28 -8.13
N LEU A 5 -16.09 -39.16 -8.84
CA LEU A 5 -15.82 -37.79 -8.40
C LEU A 5 -14.50 -37.52 -7.64
N PHE A 6 -13.45 -37.23 -8.41
CA PHE A 6 -12.45 -36.26 -7.96
C PHE A 6 -13.12 -34.89 -7.94
N GLY A 7 -13.49 -34.43 -6.75
CA GLY A 7 -13.82 -33.03 -6.51
C GLY A 7 -12.56 -32.20 -6.74
N SER A 8 -12.37 -31.73 -7.98
CA SER A 8 -11.58 -30.54 -8.23
C SER A 8 -12.31 -29.40 -7.53
N SER A 9 -11.92 -29.10 -6.29
CA SER A 9 -12.19 -27.79 -5.72
C SER A 9 -11.41 -26.80 -6.59
N THR A 10 -12.05 -26.28 -7.63
CA THR A 10 -11.63 -25.03 -8.26
C THR A 10 -11.79 -23.96 -7.19
N ALA A 11 -10.72 -23.73 -6.44
CA ALA A 11 -10.56 -22.55 -5.62
C ALA A 11 -10.89 -21.32 -6.49
N PRO A 12 -11.51 -20.27 -5.93
CA PRO A 12 -12.01 -19.18 -6.73
C PRO A 12 -10.89 -18.53 -7.55
N GLU A 13 -11.05 -18.55 -8.87
CA GLU A 13 -10.14 -17.87 -9.80
C GLU A 13 -10.10 -16.36 -9.49
N CYS A 14 -8.94 -15.75 -9.69
CA CYS A 14 -8.78 -14.32 -9.54
C CYS A 14 -9.72 -13.58 -10.51
N ARG A 15 -10.40 -12.54 -10.01
CA ARG A 15 -11.31 -11.67 -10.78
C ARG A 15 -10.78 -10.24 -10.90
N CYS A 16 -9.48 -10.05 -10.66
CA CYS A 16 -8.89 -8.74 -10.69
C CYS A 16 -8.65 -8.27 -12.13
N GLU A 17 -8.88 -6.99 -12.36
CA GLU A 17 -8.53 -6.32 -13.61
C GLU A 17 -7.24 -5.53 -13.41
N THR A 18 -6.34 -5.53 -14.39
CA THR A 18 -5.05 -4.82 -14.30
C THR A 18 -4.82 -3.88 -15.47
N ALA A 19 -4.27 -2.71 -15.19
CA ALA A 19 -3.84 -1.72 -16.17
C ALA A 19 -2.44 -1.20 -15.83
N ILE A 20 -1.68 -0.77 -16.84
CA ILE A 20 -0.36 -0.14 -16.64
C ILE A 20 -0.44 1.31 -17.11
N GLU A 21 -0.17 2.25 -16.19
CA GLU A 21 -0.30 3.69 -16.42
C GLU A 21 0.91 4.41 -15.82
N GLY A 22 1.65 5.18 -16.63
CA GLY A 22 2.74 6.04 -16.14
C GLY A 22 3.81 5.34 -15.30
N GLY A 23 4.16 4.08 -15.65
CA GLY A 23 5.16 3.30 -14.90
C GLY A 23 4.63 2.63 -13.62
N ARG A 24 3.30 2.61 -13.43
CA ARG A 24 2.60 1.95 -12.32
C ARG A 24 1.68 0.87 -12.87
N LEU A 25 1.54 -0.24 -12.16
CA LEU A 25 0.45 -1.19 -12.41
C LEU A 25 -0.67 -0.90 -11.40
N VAL A 26 -1.89 -0.72 -11.89
CA VAL A 26 -3.10 -0.59 -11.07
C VAL A 26 -3.91 -1.86 -11.23
N MET A 27 -4.36 -2.42 -10.12
CA MET A 27 -5.21 -3.59 -10.08
C MET A 27 -6.50 -3.29 -9.31
N THR A 28 -7.64 -3.45 -9.95
CA THR A 28 -8.95 -3.35 -9.30
C THR A 28 -9.38 -4.75 -8.90
N ALA A 29 -9.44 -4.99 -7.60
CA ALA A 29 -9.88 -6.24 -7.00
C ALA A 29 -11.31 -6.05 -6.49
N GLY A 30 -12.31 -6.09 -7.38
CA GLY A 30 -13.73 -5.93 -7.02
C GLY A 30 -14.23 -7.02 -6.05
N GLU A 31 -15.22 -7.81 -6.44
CA GLU A 31 -15.63 -9.00 -5.67
C GLU A 31 -14.63 -10.15 -5.80
N CYS A 32 -13.32 -9.86 -5.74
CA CYS A 32 -12.27 -10.87 -5.79
C CYS A 32 -12.09 -11.49 -4.40
N PRO A 33 -12.16 -12.83 -4.26
CA PRO A 33 -12.01 -13.48 -2.95
C PRO A 33 -10.64 -13.27 -2.29
N GLY A 34 -9.61 -12.97 -3.09
CA GLY A 34 -8.27 -12.65 -2.60
C GLY A 34 -8.10 -11.18 -2.18
N GLY A 35 -9.12 -10.33 -2.38
CA GLY A 35 -9.12 -8.92 -1.98
C GLY A 35 -8.01 -8.05 -2.56
N GLY A 36 -7.30 -8.54 -3.59
CA GLY A 36 -6.11 -7.88 -4.11
C GLY A 36 -4.94 -7.80 -3.14
N ASP A 37 -4.94 -8.60 -2.06
CA ASP A 37 -3.80 -8.74 -1.15
C ASP A 37 -2.75 -9.64 -1.81
N LEU A 38 -1.68 -9.05 -2.31
CA LEU A 38 -0.60 -9.77 -2.98
C LEU A 38 0.30 -10.51 -1.97
N ALA A 39 0.34 -10.11 -0.70
CA ALA A 39 1.06 -10.89 0.30
C ALA A 39 0.33 -12.21 0.55
N ALA A 40 -0.98 -12.18 0.77
CA ALA A 40 -1.78 -13.35 1.13
C ALA A 40 -2.25 -14.19 -0.08
N SER A 41 -2.68 -13.57 -1.19
CA SER A 41 -3.35 -14.25 -2.30
C SER A 41 -2.42 -14.63 -3.44
N ALA A 42 -2.18 -15.94 -3.59
CA ALA A 42 -1.42 -16.50 -4.71
C ALA A 42 -2.07 -16.25 -6.08
N ASP A 43 -3.40 -16.20 -6.14
CA ASP A 43 -4.13 -15.97 -7.39
C ASP A 43 -4.05 -14.50 -7.82
N CYS A 44 -4.19 -13.55 -6.88
CA CYS A 44 -3.98 -12.12 -7.19
C CYS A 44 -2.55 -11.85 -7.61
N ARG A 45 -1.56 -12.45 -6.91
CA ARG A 45 -0.15 -12.39 -7.33
C ARG A 45 0.05 -12.90 -8.75
N ALA A 46 -0.55 -14.05 -9.08
CA ALA A 46 -0.38 -14.64 -10.41
C ALA A 46 -0.92 -13.74 -11.51
N THR A 47 -2.06 -13.10 -11.28
CA THR A 47 -2.63 -12.10 -12.20
C THR A 47 -1.70 -10.92 -12.38
N VAL A 48 -1.26 -10.29 -11.30
CA VAL A 48 -0.33 -9.14 -11.36
C VAL A 48 0.98 -9.50 -12.04
N ILE A 49 1.63 -10.57 -11.61
CA ILE A 49 2.93 -10.99 -12.15
C ILE A 49 2.80 -11.42 -13.62
N GLY A 50 1.67 -12.02 -14.00
CA GLY A 50 1.35 -12.34 -15.40
C GLY A 50 1.30 -11.09 -16.29
N SER A 51 0.70 -10.00 -15.78
CA SER A 51 0.63 -8.71 -16.48
C SER A 51 1.98 -7.98 -16.55
N LEU A 52 2.96 -8.32 -15.69
CA LEU A 52 4.28 -7.68 -15.62
C LEU A 52 5.35 -8.29 -16.54
N SER A 53 4.95 -9.05 -17.57
CA SER A 53 5.82 -9.81 -18.48
C SER A 53 7.22 -9.19 -18.73
N SER A 54 7.32 -8.17 -19.59
CA SER A 54 8.54 -7.37 -19.80
C SER A 54 8.43 -5.95 -19.25
N ALA A 55 7.25 -5.57 -18.77
CA ALA A 55 7.00 -4.25 -18.21
C ALA A 55 7.87 -4.03 -16.97
N SER A 56 8.38 -2.81 -16.81
CA SER A 56 8.99 -2.36 -15.56
C SER A 56 8.03 -1.40 -14.92
N VAL A 57 7.70 -1.63 -13.65
CA VAL A 57 6.93 -0.68 -12.86
C VAL A 57 7.64 -0.40 -11.55
N ASP A 58 7.57 0.85 -11.11
CA ASP A 58 8.16 1.27 -9.84
C ASP A 58 7.18 1.08 -8.67
N THR A 59 5.90 0.87 -8.99
CA THR A 59 4.83 0.67 -8.02
C THR A 59 3.73 -0.21 -8.59
N VAL A 60 3.23 -1.12 -7.76
CA VAL A 60 1.97 -1.83 -7.98
C VAL A 60 0.96 -1.34 -6.95
N VAL A 61 -0.24 -1.01 -7.41
CA VAL A 61 -1.35 -0.56 -6.58
C VAL A 61 -2.49 -1.53 -6.73
N THR A 62 -3.09 -1.93 -5.61
CA THR A 62 -4.31 -2.73 -5.60
C THR A 62 -5.40 -1.96 -4.88
N GLU A 63 -6.61 -1.96 -5.44
CA GLU A 63 -7.76 -1.28 -4.87
C GLU A 63 -8.91 -2.27 -4.69
N GLN A 64 -9.52 -2.26 -3.50
CA GLN A 64 -10.72 -3.01 -3.17
C GLN A 64 -11.59 -2.20 -2.21
N ALA A 65 -12.87 -2.00 -2.55
CA ALA A 65 -13.88 -1.44 -1.63
C ALA A 65 -13.44 -0.16 -0.89
N GLY A 66 -12.79 0.77 -1.61
CA GLY A 66 -12.29 2.02 -1.03
C GLY A 66 -11.02 1.91 -0.21
N GLN A 67 -10.42 0.72 -0.12
CA GLN A 67 -9.11 0.47 0.44
C GLN A 67 -8.08 0.31 -0.69
N GLU A 68 -6.94 0.97 -0.56
CA GLU A 68 -5.82 0.84 -1.48
C GLU A 68 -4.60 0.25 -0.77
N GLN A 69 -3.88 -0.63 -1.47
CA GLN A 69 -2.59 -1.17 -1.06
C GLN A 69 -1.53 -0.82 -2.12
N MET A 70 -0.40 -0.29 -1.67
CA MET A 70 0.71 0.14 -2.51
C MET A 70 1.95 -0.70 -2.21
N TYR A 71 2.42 -1.42 -3.22
CA TYR A 71 3.64 -2.20 -3.24
C TYR A 71 4.71 -1.40 -3.98
N SER A 72 5.75 -0.98 -3.27
CA SER A 72 6.82 -0.12 -3.79
C SER A 72 8.20 -0.65 -3.40
N ASP A 73 9.25 0.00 -3.88
CA ASP A 73 10.64 -0.38 -3.63
C ASP A 73 10.88 -1.87 -3.94
N ARG A 74 11.30 -2.63 -2.93
CA ARG A 74 11.65 -4.03 -3.03
C ARG A 74 10.45 -4.92 -3.37
N ALA A 75 9.24 -4.59 -2.90
CA ALA A 75 8.04 -5.35 -3.24
C ALA A 75 7.73 -5.24 -4.74
N ALA A 76 7.79 -4.02 -5.31
CA ALA A 76 7.60 -3.82 -6.75
C ALA A 76 8.72 -4.48 -7.58
N ALA A 77 9.97 -4.45 -7.09
CA ALA A 77 11.09 -5.12 -7.72
C ALA A 77 10.90 -6.65 -7.76
N VAL A 78 10.41 -7.27 -6.68
CA VAL A 78 10.09 -8.70 -6.64
C VAL A 78 9.01 -9.05 -7.67
N LEU A 79 7.90 -8.29 -7.71
CA LEU A 79 6.81 -8.52 -8.67
C LEU A 79 7.29 -8.40 -10.13
N THR A 80 8.06 -7.36 -10.43
CA THR A 80 8.60 -7.10 -11.79
C THR A 80 9.61 -8.18 -12.20
N ALA A 81 10.54 -8.52 -11.31
CA ALA A 81 11.55 -9.54 -11.60
C ALA A 81 10.92 -10.93 -11.79
N ALA A 82 9.89 -11.25 -10.99
CA ALA A 82 9.12 -12.48 -11.13
C ALA A 82 8.38 -12.56 -12.48
N GLY A 83 7.82 -11.44 -12.96
CA GLY A 83 7.14 -11.38 -14.27
C GLY A 83 8.09 -11.66 -15.43
N ARG A 84 9.26 -11.01 -15.40
CA ARG A 84 10.35 -11.24 -16.37
C ARG A 84 10.86 -12.67 -16.31
N PHE A 85 11.10 -13.19 -15.12
CA PHE A 85 11.56 -14.57 -14.93
C PHE A 85 10.53 -15.58 -15.44
N ALA A 86 9.27 -15.46 -15.03
CA ALA A 86 8.19 -16.35 -15.45
C ALA A 86 8.02 -16.35 -16.98
N THR A 87 8.16 -15.19 -17.62
CA THR A 87 8.09 -15.05 -19.08
C THR A 87 9.24 -15.77 -19.77
N ARG A 88 10.48 -15.61 -19.28
CA ARG A 88 11.66 -16.19 -19.91
C ARG A 88 11.85 -17.68 -19.62
N VAL A 89 11.43 -18.16 -18.45
CA VAL A 89 11.64 -19.55 -18.04
C VAL A 89 10.55 -20.49 -18.58
N ALA A 90 9.39 -19.99 -19.00
CA ALA A 90 8.25 -20.80 -19.43
C ALA A 90 8.62 -21.88 -20.48
N SER A 91 9.36 -21.50 -21.53
CA SER A 91 9.78 -22.44 -22.57
C SER A 91 10.75 -23.54 -22.09
N LEU A 92 11.38 -23.36 -20.92
CA LEU A 92 12.30 -24.31 -20.31
C LEU A 92 11.62 -25.13 -19.19
N ASP A 93 10.79 -24.47 -18.37
CA ASP A 93 10.11 -25.05 -17.21
C ASP A 93 8.83 -24.25 -16.88
N ASP A 94 7.72 -24.65 -17.51
CA ASP A 94 6.40 -24.04 -17.30
C ASP A 94 5.92 -24.16 -15.84
N ARG A 95 6.33 -25.22 -15.11
CA ARG A 95 5.96 -25.42 -13.70
C ARG A 95 6.64 -24.37 -12.82
N LEU A 96 7.91 -24.07 -13.09
CA LEU A 96 8.66 -23.03 -12.41
C LEU A 96 8.17 -21.63 -12.81
N ALA A 97 7.77 -21.42 -14.07
CA ALA A 97 7.11 -20.17 -14.47
C ALA A 97 5.82 -19.92 -13.68
N ASN A 98 4.97 -20.95 -13.53
CA ASN A 98 3.75 -20.85 -12.73
C ASN A 98 4.07 -20.63 -11.24
N ARG A 99 5.11 -21.29 -10.71
CA ARG A 99 5.58 -21.05 -9.34
C ARG A 99 6.03 -19.60 -9.14
N ALA A 100 6.79 -19.03 -10.07
CA ALA A 100 7.24 -17.64 -9.97
C ALA A 100 6.08 -16.63 -9.94
N ARG A 101 4.98 -16.93 -10.66
CA ARG A 101 3.75 -16.13 -10.63
C ARG A 101 3.00 -16.21 -9.29
N ARG A 102 3.05 -17.37 -8.62
CA ARG A 102 2.28 -17.61 -7.38
C ARG A 102 3.08 -17.44 -6.11
N ASP A 103 4.38 -17.65 -6.15
CA ASP A 103 5.31 -17.63 -5.03
C ASP A 103 6.73 -17.28 -5.53
N PRO A 104 7.00 -15.99 -5.81
CA PRO A 104 8.26 -15.54 -6.39
C PRO A 104 9.48 -15.85 -5.52
N VAL A 105 9.37 -15.78 -4.19
CA VAL A 105 10.47 -16.10 -3.28
C VAL A 105 10.82 -17.59 -3.38
N ALA A 106 9.83 -18.47 -3.32
CA ALA A 106 10.11 -19.90 -3.40
C ALA A 106 10.51 -20.37 -4.82
N ALA A 107 10.14 -19.62 -5.86
CA ALA A 107 10.67 -19.85 -7.22
C ALA A 107 12.13 -19.42 -7.34
N ALA A 108 12.51 -18.29 -6.73
CA ALA A 108 13.88 -17.81 -6.70
C ALA A 108 14.79 -18.82 -5.99
N SER A 109 14.42 -19.29 -4.80
CA SER A 109 15.17 -20.30 -4.05
C SER A 109 15.39 -21.58 -4.86
N GLU A 110 14.38 -22.03 -5.59
CA GLU A 110 14.50 -23.19 -6.47
C GLU A 110 15.42 -22.94 -7.66
N ALA A 111 15.29 -21.77 -8.31
CA ALA A 111 16.10 -21.42 -9.48
C ALA A 111 17.59 -21.24 -9.12
N ILE A 112 17.90 -20.61 -7.99
CA ILE A 112 19.26 -20.41 -7.47
C ILE A 112 19.91 -21.76 -7.12
N GLY A 113 19.13 -22.72 -6.60
CA GLY A 113 19.62 -24.06 -6.29
C GLY A 113 19.89 -24.94 -7.52
N ARG A 114 19.49 -24.51 -8.72
CA ARG A 114 19.74 -25.23 -9.98
C ARG A 114 21.07 -24.79 -10.61
N SER A 115 21.50 -25.54 -11.61
CA SER A 115 22.64 -25.16 -12.47
C SER A 115 22.16 -24.86 -13.89
N GLY A 116 22.94 -24.07 -14.62
CA GLY A 116 22.70 -23.76 -16.03
C GLY A 116 21.59 -22.72 -16.24
N PRO A 117 20.87 -22.78 -17.38
CA PRO A 117 20.05 -21.67 -17.87
C PRO A 117 19.00 -21.13 -16.88
N VAL A 118 18.47 -21.97 -16.01
CA VAL A 118 17.45 -21.54 -15.02
C VAL A 118 18.05 -20.63 -13.94
N ALA A 119 19.25 -20.94 -13.45
CA ALA A 119 19.94 -20.11 -12.49
C ALA A 119 20.40 -18.78 -13.13
N ASP A 120 20.91 -18.85 -14.37
CA ASP A 120 21.30 -17.67 -15.14
C ASP A 120 20.11 -16.73 -15.35
N LEU A 121 18.94 -17.28 -15.72
CA LEU A 121 17.71 -16.49 -15.87
C LEU A 121 17.29 -15.80 -14.56
N ALA A 122 17.42 -16.46 -13.40
CA ALA A 122 17.07 -15.85 -12.11
C ALA A 122 18.00 -14.69 -11.75
N ALA A 123 19.29 -14.77 -12.12
CA ALA A 123 20.25 -13.69 -11.95
C ALA A 123 19.98 -12.54 -12.95
N GLU A 124 19.83 -12.84 -14.24
CA GLU A 124 19.64 -11.85 -15.30
C GLU A 124 18.34 -11.05 -15.18
N THR A 125 17.25 -11.65 -14.69
CA THR A 125 15.98 -10.95 -14.48
C THR A 125 15.94 -10.18 -13.16
N GLY A 126 16.96 -10.34 -12.32
CA GLY A 126 17.05 -9.73 -10.99
C GLY A 126 16.21 -10.44 -9.92
N LEU A 127 15.58 -11.58 -10.23
CA LEU A 127 14.71 -12.29 -9.28
C LEU A 127 15.49 -12.75 -8.04
N ALA A 128 16.73 -13.23 -8.23
CA ALA A 128 17.58 -13.67 -7.13
C ALA A 128 17.90 -12.52 -6.15
N VAL A 129 18.28 -11.35 -6.68
CA VAL A 129 18.63 -10.17 -5.87
C VAL A 129 17.39 -9.57 -5.20
N ALA A 130 16.27 -9.48 -5.94
CA ALA A 130 15.04 -8.88 -5.43
C ALA A 130 14.50 -9.64 -4.21
N THR A 131 14.64 -10.97 -4.20
CA THR A 131 14.13 -11.88 -3.16
C THR A 131 15.13 -12.18 -2.04
N GLU A 132 16.37 -11.70 -2.13
CA GLU A 132 17.44 -11.98 -1.17
C GLU A 132 17.06 -11.61 0.29
N GLY A 133 17.24 -12.52 1.23
CA GLY A 133 16.93 -12.26 2.64
C GLY A 133 15.44 -12.26 2.99
N PHE A 134 14.57 -12.73 2.08
CA PHE A 134 13.19 -13.10 2.40
C PHE A 134 13.03 -14.61 2.39
N ASP A 135 12.29 -15.14 3.37
CA ASP A 135 11.94 -16.55 3.44
C ASP A 135 10.61 -16.83 2.72
N THR A 136 9.71 -15.84 2.69
CA THR A 136 8.38 -15.97 2.09
C THR A 136 8.00 -14.79 1.23
N SER A 137 7.11 -15.04 0.27
CA SER A 137 6.52 -13.98 -0.56
C SER A 137 5.69 -12.97 0.25
N GLU A 138 5.09 -13.39 1.36
CA GLU A 138 4.39 -12.50 2.30
C GLU A 138 5.34 -11.44 2.90
N GLN A 139 6.54 -11.85 3.34
CA GLN A 139 7.55 -10.93 3.86
C GLN A 139 8.04 -9.97 2.77
N ALA A 140 8.26 -10.50 1.56
CA ALA A 140 8.77 -9.73 0.42
C ALA A 140 7.76 -8.69 -0.11
N LEU A 141 6.46 -8.93 0.08
CA LEU A 141 5.37 -8.13 -0.48
C LEU A 141 4.65 -7.31 0.60
N THR A 142 5.41 -6.64 1.46
CA THR A 142 4.83 -5.71 2.44
C THR A 142 4.21 -4.50 1.72
N ALA A 143 2.94 -4.21 2.00
CA ALA A 143 2.22 -3.08 1.41
C ALA A 143 2.15 -1.86 2.33
N TYR A 144 2.03 -0.68 1.72
CA TYR A 144 1.51 0.53 2.37
C TYR A 144 0.01 0.60 2.12
N THR A 145 -0.79 0.85 3.14
CA THR A 145 -2.24 0.78 3.03
C THR A 145 -2.91 2.09 3.44
N GLY A 146 -4.11 2.33 2.93
CA GLY A 146 -4.96 3.45 3.34
C GLY A 146 -6.23 3.52 2.50
N PRO A 147 -7.24 4.26 2.96
CA PRO A 147 -8.45 4.46 2.17
C PRO A 147 -8.14 5.30 0.92
N THR A 148 -8.91 5.13 -0.14
CA THR A 148 -8.70 5.83 -1.43
C THR A 148 -8.76 7.35 -1.31
N ILE A 149 -9.55 7.86 -0.36
CA ILE A 149 -9.64 9.29 -0.01
C ILE A 149 -8.33 9.86 0.58
N SER A 150 -7.45 9.01 1.13
CA SER A 150 -6.22 9.46 1.74
C SER A 150 -5.17 9.84 0.69
N ASP A 151 -4.52 10.99 0.87
CA ASP A 151 -3.36 11.44 0.09
C ASP A 151 -2.07 10.67 0.40
N ALA A 152 -2.13 9.73 1.34
CA ALA A 152 -0.99 8.94 1.78
C ALA A 152 -1.32 7.45 1.96
N ARG A 153 -0.29 6.62 1.88
CA ARG A 153 -0.33 5.21 2.26
C ARG A 153 0.64 4.96 3.40
N VAL A 154 0.23 4.14 4.35
CA VAL A 154 0.90 3.96 5.62
C VAL A 154 1.27 2.49 5.80
N GLY A 155 2.54 2.21 6.08
CA GLY A 155 3.04 0.85 6.27
C GLY A 155 2.61 0.31 7.64
N ALA A 156 2.02 -0.88 7.68
CA ALA A 156 1.49 -1.46 8.91
C ALA A 156 2.60 -1.92 9.87
N ALA A 157 3.63 -2.59 9.35
CA ALA A 157 4.67 -3.20 10.18
C ALA A 157 5.89 -2.27 10.37
N PRO A 158 6.44 -2.15 11.60
CA PRO A 158 7.78 -1.63 11.79
C PRO A 158 8.82 -2.63 11.23
N PRO A 159 10.09 -2.21 11.05
CA PRO A 159 11.17 -3.12 10.70
C PRO A 159 11.31 -4.24 11.74
N ALA A 160 11.62 -5.47 11.29
CA ALA A 160 11.65 -6.66 12.15
C ALA A 160 12.61 -6.54 13.36
N ASP A 161 13.76 -5.90 13.17
CA ASP A 161 14.79 -5.74 14.21
C ASP A 161 14.64 -4.43 15.01
N ALA A 162 13.51 -3.73 14.86
CA ALA A 162 13.29 -2.44 15.52
C ALA A 162 12.85 -2.63 16.98
N THR A 163 13.43 -1.85 17.89
CA THR A 163 13.10 -1.91 19.33
C THR A 163 12.16 -0.77 19.69
N LEU A 164 10.99 -1.07 20.27
CA LEU A 164 10.03 -0.05 20.70
C LEU A 164 10.64 0.82 21.81
N ARG A 165 10.61 2.14 21.61
CA ARG A 165 11.07 3.15 22.56
C ARG A 165 9.91 3.66 23.42
N ASP A 166 8.84 4.10 22.78
CA ASP A 166 7.63 4.58 23.42
C ASP A 166 6.43 4.52 22.47
N GLN A 167 5.23 4.65 23.05
CA GLN A 167 3.95 4.72 22.34
C GLN A 167 3.07 5.79 22.98
N GLN A 168 2.27 6.48 22.16
CA GLN A 168 1.18 7.33 22.64
C GLN A 168 0.00 7.35 21.67
N THR A 169 -1.18 7.65 22.20
CA THR A 169 -2.38 7.94 21.40
C THR A 169 -2.57 9.44 21.33
N LEU A 170 -2.75 9.97 20.12
CA LEU A 170 -2.92 11.40 19.86
C LEU A 170 -4.37 11.85 20.03
N PRO A 171 -4.65 13.18 20.12
CA PRO A 171 -6.01 13.70 20.10
C PRO A 171 -6.85 13.29 18.88
N THR A 172 -6.20 13.03 17.74
CA THR A 172 -6.86 12.50 16.53
C THR A 172 -7.18 10.99 16.63
N GLU A 173 -6.85 10.34 17.76
CA GLU A 173 -6.86 8.89 18.00
C GLU A 173 -5.94 8.08 17.08
N ALA A 174 -5.04 8.74 16.35
CA ALA A 174 -3.89 8.06 15.75
C ALA A 174 -2.96 7.55 16.86
N VAL A 175 -2.38 6.36 16.66
CA VAL A 175 -1.40 5.79 17.59
C VAL A 175 -0.01 5.99 17.01
N VAL A 176 0.88 6.59 17.79
CA VAL A 176 2.27 6.81 17.42
C VAL A 176 3.16 5.91 18.24
N ARG A 177 4.13 5.28 17.58
CA ARG A 177 5.16 4.44 18.18
C ARG A 177 6.52 4.88 17.66
N ARG A 178 7.47 5.10 18.57
CA ARG A 178 8.86 5.37 18.20
C ARG A 178 9.69 4.11 18.36
N TYR A 179 10.47 3.79 17.35
CA TYR A 179 11.37 2.64 17.37
C TYR A 179 12.81 3.06 17.13
N ASN A 180 13.72 2.46 17.87
CA ASN A 180 15.14 2.47 17.52
C ASN A 180 15.36 1.42 16.41
N THR A 181 16.13 1.78 15.39
CA THR A 181 16.55 0.89 14.31
C THR A 181 18.05 0.65 14.41
N GLY A 182 18.52 -0.52 13.94
CA GLY A 182 19.93 -0.87 14.01
C GLY A 182 20.80 -0.19 12.94
N GLY A 183 22.10 -0.05 13.24
CA GLY A 183 23.11 0.48 12.32
C GLY A 183 23.02 2.00 12.10
N ASP A 184 23.37 2.45 10.90
CA ASP A 184 23.31 3.87 10.49
C ASP A 184 21.91 4.31 10.02
N GLN A 185 20.88 3.50 10.29
CA GLN A 185 19.51 3.83 9.91
C GLN A 185 18.90 4.85 10.86
N LEU A 186 18.06 5.75 10.33
CA LEU A 186 17.26 6.64 11.16
C LEU A 186 16.27 5.82 12.00
N SER A 187 16.09 6.22 13.26
CA SER A 187 14.98 5.76 14.10
C SER A 187 13.65 5.96 13.38
N MET A 188 12.66 5.12 13.69
CA MET A 188 11.36 5.15 13.03
C MET A 188 10.31 5.85 13.90
N TYR A 189 9.63 6.81 13.29
CA TYR A 189 8.37 7.37 13.77
C TYR A 189 7.23 6.65 13.06
N HIS A 190 6.65 5.64 13.70
CA HIS A 190 5.57 4.84 13.14
C HIS A 190 4.24 5.42 13.59
N ILE A 191 3.34 5.68 12.63
CA ILE A 191 1.99 6.14 12.91
C ILE A 191 0.96 5.15 12.38
N GLU A 192 -0.09 4.93 13.16
CA GLU A 192 -1.26 4.14 12.82
C GLU A 192 -2.49 5.04 12.91
N PRO A 193 -2.93 5.64 11.79
CA PRO A 193 -4.16 6.42 11.72
C PRO A 193 -5.39 5.61 12.11
N ARG A 194 -6.42 6.26 12.64
CA ARG A 194 -7.66 5.57 13.07
C ARG A 194 -8.31 4.76 11.94
N GLU A 195 -8.25 5.28 10.71
CA GLU A 195 -8.87 4.67 9.53
C GLU A 195 -8.16 3.37 9.11
N GLN A 196 -6.95 3.08 9.58
CA GLN A 196 -6.32 1.77 9.37
C GLN A 196 -6.99 0.66 10.19
N ARG A 197 -7.75 1.03 11.22
CA ARG A 197 -8.44 0.10 12.13
C ARG A 197 -9.93 -0.05 11.79
N PHE A 198 -10.40 0.57 10.71
CA PHE A 198 -11.78 0.40 10.25
C PHE A 198 -11.99 -1.02 9.73
N ASP A 199 -13.12 -1.61 10.13
CA ASP A 199 -13.60 -2.84 9.52
C ASP A 199 -14.22 -2.57 8.15
N ALA A 200 -14.65 -3.63 7.47
CA ALA A 200 -15.20 -3.53 6.12
C ALA A 200 -16.46 -2.65 6.05
N ASP A 201 -17.37 -2.79 7.03
CA ASP A 201 -18.64 -2.06 7.07
C ASP A 201 -18.41 -0.56 7.31
N THR A 202 -17.46 -0.21 8.19
CA THR A 202 -17.07 1.19 8.43
C THR A 202 -16.37 1.78 7.20
N MET A 203 -15.53 1.01 6.51
CA MET A 203 -14.90 1.44 5.26
C MET A 203 -15.93 1.68 4.15
N GLU A 204 -16.92 0.79 4.00
CA GLU A 204 -18.02 0.99 3.05
C GLU A 204 -18.81 2.27 3.37
N THR A 205 -19.08 2.50 4.67
CA THR A 205 -19.74 3.74 5.12
C THR A 205 -18.92 4.98 4.78
N LEU A 206 -17.59 4.93 4.94
CA LEU A 206 -16.68 6.01 4.55
C LEU A 206 -16.74 6.30 3.05
N VAL A 207 -16.71 5.26 2.20
CA VAL A 207 -16.82 5.40 0.74
C VAL A 207 -18.13 6.08 0.37
N ARG A 208 -19.26 5.58 0.87
CA ARG A 208 -20.60 6.14 0.60
C ARG A 208 -20.73 7.58 1.08
N ALA A 209 -20.13 7.91 2.22
CA ALA A 209 -20.15 9.27 2.74
C ALA A 209 -19.27 10.22 1.89
N TYR A 210 -18.09 9.76 1.45
CA TYR A 210 -17.21 10.51 0.56
C TYR A 210 -17.87 10.82 -0.79
N GLU A 211 -18.55 9.84 -1.40
CA GLU A 211 -19.29 10.03 -2.66
C GLU A 211 -20.32 11.16 -2.56
N ARG A 212 -20.98 11.30 -1.40
CA ARG A 212 -21.93 12.41 -1.15
C ARG A 212 -21.22 13.75 -1.07
N VAL A 213 -20.07 13.83 -0.39
CA VAL A 213 -19.26 15.06 -0.33
C VAL A 213 -18.81 15.45 -1.73
N ALA A 214 -18.28 14.49 -2.50
CA ALA A 214 -17.80 14.71 -3.86
C ALA A 214 -18.91 15.18 -4.81
N THR A 215 -20.10 14.57 -4.72
CA THR A 215 -21.25 14.93 -5.58
C THR A 215 -21.83 16.30 -5.21
N ALA A 216 -21.93 16.60 -3.92
CA ALA A 216 -22.50 17.87 -3.44
C ALA A 216 -21.57 19.08 -3.65
N ALA A 217 -20.30 18.87 -4.00
CA ALA A 217 -19.36 19.96 -4.31
C ALA A 217 -19.87 20.88 -5.45
N ALA A 218 -20.70 20.36 -6.36
CA ALA A 218 -21.33 21.14 -7.42
C ALA A 218 -22.46 22.06 -6.93
N ASP A 219 -23.09 21.74 -5.79
CA ASP A 219 -24.33 22.34 -5.30
C ASP A 219 -24.15 23.17 -4.00
N GLY A 220 -22.93 23.66 -3.75
CA GLY A 220 -22.62 24.47 -2.56
C GLY A 220 -21.96 23.68 -1.41
N GLY A 221 -21.61 22.41 -1.65
CA GLY A 221 -20.85 21.56 -0.73
C GLY A 221 -21.71 20.77 0.25
N CYS A 222 -21.14 19.70 0.81
CA CYS A 222 -21.73 18.95 1.92
C CYS A 222 -20.71 18.83 3.04
N HIS A 223 -21.13 19.20 4.26
CA HIS A 223 -20.26 19.12 5.42
C HIS A 223 -19.91 17.65 5.73
N PRO A 224 -18.64 17.29 6.00
CA PRO A 224 -18.20 15.92 6.26
C PRO A 224 -19.08 15.13 7.24
N TYR A 225 -19.35 15.71 8.41
CA TYR A 225 -20.23 15.09 9.41
C TYR A 225 -21.68 14.94 8.95
N SER A 226 -22.21 15.87 8.14
CA SER A 226 -23.56 15.74 7.59
C SER A 226 -23.64 14.60 6.58
N ALA A 227 -22.61 14.43 5.75
CA ALA A 227 -22.51 13.31 4.82
C ALA A 227 -22.44 11.97 5.55
N ALA A 228 -21.61 11.87 6.60
CA ALA A 228 -21.48 10.68 7.43
C ALA A 228 -22.79 10.30 8.13
N ASN A 229 -23.45 11.27 8.78
CA ASN A 229 -24.74 11.05 9.45
C ASN A 229 -25.86 10.58 8.50
N ALA A 230 -25.76 10.91 7.21
CA ALA A 230 -26.77 10.52 6.23
C ALA A 230 -26.67 9.06 5.77
N VAL A 231 -25.53 8.38 6.02
CA VAL A 231 -25.28 7.02 5.52
C VAL A 231 -24.92 6.02 6.61
N ALA A 232 -24.43 6.46 7.76
CA ALA A 232 -24.09 5.59 8.87
C ALA A 232 -25.36 5.10 9.60
N ASP A 233 -25.33 3.84 10.02
CA ASP A 233 -26.46 3.23 10.75
C ASP A 233 -26.58 3.72 12.20
N ASP A 234 -25.48 4.20 12.77
CA ASP A 234 -25.41 4.71 14.14
C ASP A 234 -24.52 5.96 14.27
N GLY A 235 -24.75 6.73 15.33
CA GLY A 235 -24.05 7.99 15.57
C GLY A 235 -22.56 7.83 15.89
N SER A 236 -22.11 6.68 16.40
CA SER A 236 -20.69 6.45 16.67
C SER A 236 -19.91 6.25 15.37
N THR A 237 -20.45 5.44 14.46
CA THR A 237 -19.93 5.25 13.09
C THR A 237 -19.94 6.58 12.33
N ALA A 238 -21.04 7.34 12.40
CA ALA A 238 -21.13 8.67 11.79
C ALA A 238 -20.04 9.62 12.29
N THR A 239 -19.73 9.58 13.60
CA THR A 239 -18.72 10.46 14.21
C THR A 239 -17.31 10.12 13.72
N VAL A 240 -16.94 8.83 13.71
CA VAL A 240 -15.59 8.42 13.29
C VAL A 240 -15.38 8.60 11.78
N VAL A 241 -16.41 8.31 10.97
CA VAL A 241 -16.37 8.55 9.51
C VAL A 241 -16.31 10.05 9.22
N GLY A 242 -17.12 10.86 9.90
CA GLY A 242 -17.11 12.33 9.76
C GLY A 242 -15.74 12.95 10.04
N ALA A 243 -15.05 12.48 11.08
CA ALA A 243 -13.71 12.93 11.42
C ALA A 243 -12.67 12.57 10.34
N VAL A 244 -12.74 11.36 9.77
CA VAL A 244 -11.85 10.94 8.68
C VAL A 244 -12.13 11.74 7.40
N LEU A 245 -13.39 11.99 7.08
CA LEU A 245 -13.75 12.85 5.95
C LEU A 245 -13.24 14.28 6.14
N GLU A 246 -13.44 14.88 7.31
CA GLU A 246 -12.97 16.24 7.60
C GLU A 246 -11.45 16.33 7.42
N LYS A 247 -10.72 15.42 8.04
CA LYS A 247 -9.26 15.29 7.94
C LYS A 247 -8.75 15.25 6.50
N HIS A 248 -9.38 14.48 5.62
CA HIS A 248 -8.88 14.27 4.24
C HIS A 248 -9.49 15.19 3.18
N THR A 249 -10.67 15.78 3.42
CA THR A 249 -11.34 16.64 2.42
C THR A 249 -11.21 18.13 2.70
N GLY A 250 -11.20 18.53 3.98
CA GLY A 250 -11.03 19.92 4.41
C GLY A 250 -9.68 20.18 5.10
N GLY A 251 -9.06 19.12 5.61
CA GLY A 251 -7.83 19.16 6.38
C GLY A 251 -6.54 18.96 5.59
N LEU A 252 -5.45 18.73 6.32
CA LEU A 252 -4.13 18.40 5.77
C LEU A 252 -3.85 16.87 5.72
N GLY A 253 -4.90 16.06 5.78
CA GLY A 253 -4.82 14.61 5.71
C GLY A 253 -3.97 14.02 6.84
N ILE A 254 -3.05 13.13 6.50
CA ILE A 254 -2.15 12.49 7.47
C ILE A 254 -1.28 13.48 8.26
N LEU A 255 -1.03 14.68 7.72
CA LEU A 255 -0.22 15.67 8.43
C LEU A 255 -0.91 16.18 9.69
N GLU A 256 -2.25 16.16 9.76
CA GLU A 256 -2.98 16.53 10.98
C GLU A 256 -2.66 15.59 12.13
N ASP A 257 -2.57 14.28 11.86
CA ASP A 257 -2.15 13.32 12.86
C ASP A 257 -0.70 13.57 13.30
N ILE A 258 0.21 13.85 12.35
CA ILE A 258 1.61 14.10 12.68
C ILE A 258 1.75 15.34 13.56
N PHE A 259 1.09 16.44 13.21
CA PHE A 259 1.16 17.70 13.95
C PHE A 259 0.33 17.71 15.24
N ALA A 260 -0.56 16.72 15.45
CA ALA A 260 -1.20 16.51 16.73
C ALA A 260 -0.23 15.97 17.81
N ASP A 261 0.93 15.41 17.40
CA ASP A 261 2.03 15.11 18.33
C ASP A 261 2.85 16.36 18.61
N GLN A 262 2.71 16.93 19.81
CA GLN A 262 3.42 18.15 20.23
C GLN A 262 4.95 18.01 20.24
N ARG A 263 5.48 16.78 20.20
CA ARG A 263 6.92 16.50 20.10
C ARG A 263 7.44 16.74 18.69
N VAL A 264 6.57 16.73 17.69
CA VAL A 264 6.93 16.94 16.28
C VAL A 264 7.01 18.44 16.00
N SER A 265 8.20 18.87 15.55
CA SER A 265 8.49 20.27 15.18
C SER A 265 8.41 20.49 13.68
N ASP A 266 8.80 19.49 12.88
CA ASP A 266 8.92 19.62 11.43
C ASP A 266 8.56 18.32 10.72
N VAL A 267 8.02 18.44 9.50
CA VAL A 267 7.81 17.33 8.57
C VAL A 267 8.54 17.63 7.26
N PHE A 268 9.29 16.66 6.76
CA PHE A 268 10.08 16.77 5.53
C PHE A 268 9.52 15.82 4.46
N ALA A 269 9.10 16.40 3.35
CA ALA A 269 8.83 15.71 2.09
C ALA A 269 10.00 15.98 1.13
N THR A 270 10.85 14.97 0.89
CA THR A 270 12.06 15.14 0.06
C THR A 270 11.76 14.72 -1.37
N ALA A 271 12.15 15.53 -2.37
CA ALA A 271 11.94 15.18 -3.77
C ALA A 271 12.80 13.97 -4.20
N PRO A 272 12.27 13.05 -5.04
CA PRO A 272 10.87 12.98 -5.50
C PRO A 272 9.93 12.54 -4.37
N VAL A 273 8.88 13.33 -4.13
CA VAL A 273 8.06 13.22 -2.90
C VAL A 273 7.26 11.91 -2.85
N SER A 274 6.79 11.42 -3.99
CA SER A 274 6.09 10.12 -4.10
C SER A 274 6.99 8.91 -3.84
N ASP A 275 8.30 9.09 -3.99
CA ASP A 275 9.26 7.99 -4.03
C ASP A 275 10.01 7.85 -2.70
N THR A 276 9.85 8.83 -1.81
CA THR A 276 10.46 8.81 -0.48
C THR A 276 9.42 8.72 0.63
N ARG A 277 9.84 8.17 1.76
CA ARG A 277 9.02 8.25 2.99
C ARG A 277 9.16 9.64 3.58
N LEU A 278 8.09 10.13 4.20
CA LEU A 278 8.19 11.34 4.99
C LEU A 278 9.22 11.15 6.12
N ARG A 279 9.82 12.26 6.53
CA ARG A 279 10.64 12.32 7.75
C ARG A 279 10.05 13.35 8.68
N VAL A 280 10.25 13.15 9.97
CA VAL A 280 9.81 14.09 11.00
C VAL A 280 10.98 14.47 11.88
N ARG A 281 10.89 15.65 12.51
CA ARG A 281 11.74 15.99 13.64
C ARG A 281 10.92 15.90 14.93
N CYS A 282 11.15 14.85 15.71
CA CYS A 282 10.43 14.54 16.94
C CYS A 282 11.39 14.63 18.13
N ASP A 283 11.10 15.48 19.12
CA ASP A 283 12.00 15.79 20.25
C ASP A 283 13.44 16.17 19.80
N GLY A 284 13.56 16.88 18.68
CA GLY A 284 14.84 17.28 18.11
C GLY A 284 15.58 16.17 17.32
N GLU A 285 15.09 14.93 17.35
CA GLU A 285 15.64 13.81 16.59
C GLU A 285 14.98 13.70 15.21
N THR A 286 15.76 13.48 14.15
CA THR A 286 15.21 13.25 12.80
C THR A 286 14.90 11.77 12.64
N MET A 287 13.64 11.46 12.37
CA MET A 287 13.13 10.09 12.27
C MET A 287 12.50 9.84 10.89
N ARG A 288 12.60 8.61 10.38
CA ARG A 288 11.90 8.18 9.17
C ARG A 288 10.49 7.72 9.53
N THR A 289 9.49 8.06 8.73
CA THR A 289 8.13 7.56 8.96
C THR A 289 7.82 6.29 8.17
N ASN A 290 6.71 5.65 8.52
CA ASN A 290 6.05 4.61 7.73
C ASN A 290 5.09 5.18 6.66
N ILE A 291 5.17 6.46 6.32
CA ILE A 291 4.23 7.14 5.43
C ILE A 291 4.87 7.40 4.06
N ARG A 292 4.13 7.09 2.99
CA ARG A 292 4.43 7.52 1.62
C ARG A 292 3.27 8.36 1.10
N LEU A 293 3.58 9.47 0.44
CA LEU A 293 2.56 10.26 -0.24
C LEU A 293 2.23 9.61 -1.58
N THR A 294 0.94 9.61 -1.94
CA THR A 294 0.54 9.25 -3.30
C THR A 294 0.97 10.38 -4.26
N PRO A 295 1.11 10.11 -5.58
CA PRO A 295 1.42 11.17 -6.54
C PRO A 295 0.36 12.29 -6.54
N SER A 296 -0.92 11.93 -6.45
CA SER A 296 -2.02 12.89 -6.29
C SER A 296 -1.88 13.66 -4.98
N GLY A 297 -1.61 12.99 -3.87
CA GLY A 297 -1.48 13.62 -2.56
C GLY A 297 -0.30 14.58 -2.46
N ALA A 298 0.84 14.25 -3.07
CA ALA A 298 1.97 15.18 -3.18
C ALA A 298 1.58 16.47 -3.94
N ASN A 299 0.82 16.34 -5.03
CA ASN A 299 0.32 17.48 -5.80
C ASN A 299 -0.75 18.29 -5.05
N THR A 300 -1.66 17.62 -4.33
CA THR A 300 -2.68 18.24 -3.47
C THR A 300 -2.00 19.08 -2.39
N LEU A 301 -1.09 18.49 -1.61
CA LEU A 301 -0.38 19.19 -0.54
C LEU A 301 0.44 20.38 -1.08
N ALA A 302 1.16 20.19 -2.20
CA ALA A 302 1.89 21.28 -2.83
C ALA A 302 0.95 22.42 -3.26
N SER A 303 -0.22 22.11 -3.81
CA SER A 303 -1.23 23.09 -4.22
C SER A 303 -1.85 23.81 -3.02
N THR A 304 -2.16 23.07 -1.95
CA THR A 304 -2.68 23.62 -0.70
C THR A 304 -1.70 24.58 -0.06
N PHE A 305 -0.41 24.20 0.07
CA PHE A 305 0.61 25.08 0.62
C PHE A 305 0.88 26.30 -0.26
N ARG A 306 0.84 26.18 -1.59
CA ARG A 306 0.92 27.34 -2.50
C ARG A 306 -0.23 28.32 -2.25
N ARG A 307 -1.45 27.81 -2.07
CA ARG A 307 -2.65 28.62 -1.82
C ARG A 307 -2.61 29.28 -0.44
N SER A 308 -2.23 28.55 0.60
CA SER A 308 -2.24 29.05 1.98
C SER A 308 -1.05 29.96 2.31
N SER A 309 0.11 29.77 1.68
CA SER A 309 1.31 30.60 1.90
C SER A 309 1.31 31.92 1.13
N GLY A 310 0.37 32.13 0.21
CA GLY A 310 0.25 33.35 -0.60
C GLY A 310 1.43 33.61 -1.55
N ARG A 311 2.33 32.62 -1.75
CA ARG A 311 3.50 32.72 -2.62
C ARG A 311 3.47 31.62 -3.67
N ALA A 312 3.36 32.01 -4.94
CA ALA A 312 3.65 31.11 -6.05
C ALA A 312 5.17 30.87 -6.09
N PHE A 313 5.61 29.61 -5.91
CA PHE A 313 6.98 29.23 -6.24
C PHE A 313 7.08 29.07 -7.76
N SER A 314 7.91 29.91 -8.37
CA SER A 314 8.29 29.89 -9.80
C SER A 314 9.18 28.72 -10.14
#